data_AF-A0A1H0X785-F1
#
_entry.id   AF-A0A1H0X785-F1
#
_cell.length_a   1.000
_cell.length_b   1.000
_cell.length_c   1.000
_cell.angle_alpha   90.00
_cell.angle_beta   90.00
_cell.angle_gamma   90.00
#
_symmetry.space_group_name_H-M   'P 1'
#
loop_
_entity.id
_entity.type
_entity.pdbx_description
1 polymer ?
#
loop_
_entity_poly.entity_id
_entity_poly.type
_entity_poly.pdbx_seq_one_letter_code
_entity_poly.pdbx_strand_id
1 'polypeptide(L)'
;EQVISADRPEWVPVFTGLSVRVFRTLVRVVARRGGEQTGCGRRWGVPLADRVLLVAVCYRTDLTLRQVALLFGISKSAAGRVVEHLAPLLALAPVTRKHGPDTVLIVDGALGAV
;
A
#
# COMPACT_ATOMS: atom_id res chain seq x y z
N GLU A 1 -4.49 11.25 11.89
CA GLU A 1 -3.68 10.18 12.53
C GLU A 1 -3.52 9.02 11.57
N GLN A 2 -2.38 8.34 11.58
CA GLN A 2 -2.12 7.17 10.75
C GLN A 2 -2.64 5.92 11.47
N VAL A 3 -3.55 5.18 10.84
CA VAL A 3 -4.19 3.99 11.44
C VAL A 3 -3.33 2.74 11.24
N ILE A 4 -2.68 2.64 10.08
CA ILE A 4 -1.83 1.51 9.69
C ILE A 4 -0.40 2.00 9.48
N SER A 5 0.55 1.39 10.19
CA SER A 5 1.98 1.61 10.01
C SER A 5 2.73 0.29 10.12
N ALA A 6 3.85 0.14 9.40
CA ALA A 6 4.74 -1.01 9.50
C ALA A 6 5.57 -1.01 10.78
N ASP A 7 5.58 0.09 11.54
CA ASP A 7 6.13 0.15 12.90
C ASP A 7 5.30 -0.71 13.89
N ARG A 8 4.02 -0.91 13.57
CA ARG A 8 3.10 -1.81 14.27
C ARG A 8 3.13 -3.20 13.59
N PRO A 9 3.84 -4.19 14.17
CA PRO A 9 4.13 -5.45 13.52
C PRO A 9 2.89 -6.31 13.23
N GLU A 10 1.76 -6.04 13.89
CA GLU A 10 0.48 -6.73 13.71
C GLU A 10 -0.13 -6.51 12.32
N TRP A 11 0.12 -5.37 11.68
CA TRP A 11 -0.46 -5.05 10.38
C TRP A 11 0.25 -5.71 9.21
N VAL A 12 1.54 -6.01 9.37
CA VAL A 12 2.36 -6.65 8.34
C VAL A 12 1.78 -8.01 7.92
N PRO A 13 1.57 -8.99 8.81
CA PRO A 13 1.01 -10.29 8.42
C PRO A 13 -0.46 -10.17 7.95
N VAL A 14 -1.25 -9.26 8.53
CA VAL A 14 -2.66 -9.04 8.15
C VAL A 14 -2.79 -8.60 6.69
N PHE A 15 -1.98 -7.62 6.27
CA PHE A 15 -2.13 -7.01 4.94
C PHE A 15 -1.16 -7.56 3.89
N THR A 16 -0.06 -8.19 4.29
CA THR A 16 0.92 -8.73 3.34
C THR A 16 0.93 -10.25 3.30
N GLY A 17 0.35 -10.93 4.30
CA GLY A 17 0.48 -12.38 4.49
C GLY A 17 1.93 -12.83 4.72
N LEU A 18 2.87 -11.91 4.89
CA LEU A 18 4.27 -12.18 5.15
C LEU A 18 4.55 -12.11 6.64
N SER A 19 5.47 -12.94 7.12
CA SER A 19 6.06 -12.70 8.44
C SER A 19 6.82 -11.38 8.45
N VAL A 20 6.89 -10.72 9.61
CA VAL A 20 7.64 -9.46 9.80
C VAL A 20 9.09 -9.59 9.32
N ARG A 21 9.71 -10.76 9.48
CA ARG A 21 11.08 -11.03 9.01
C ARG A 21 11.19 -10.99 7.49
N VAL A 22 10.28 -11.67 6.78
CA VAL A 22 10.25 -11.70 5.31
C VAL A 22 9.94 -10.31 4.76
N PHE A 23 9.01 -9.59 5.40
CA PHE A 23 8.69 -8.21 5.05
C PHE A 23 9.91 -7.28 5.19
N ARG A 24 10.68 -7.37 6.28
CA ARG A 24 11.91 -6.58 6.46
C ARG A 24 12.99 -6.91 5.42
N THR A 25 13.04 -8.15 4.94
CA THR A 25 13.92 -8.52 3.83
C THR A 25 13.45 -7.87 2.53
N LEU A 26 12.15 -7.89 2.25
CA LEU A 26 11.57 -7.24 1.07
C LEU A 26 11.79 -5.71 1.09
N VAL A 27 11.59 -5.05 2.23
CA VAL A 27 11.91 -3.61 2.39
C VAL A 27 13.38 -3.33 2.07
N ARG A 28 14.31 -4.17 2.53
CA ARG A 28 15.75 -4.03 2.21
C ARG A 28 16.05 -4.22 0.73
N VAL A 29 15.38 -5.17 0.06
CA VAL A 29 15.53 -5.37 -1.39
C VAL A 29 15.02 -4.14 -2.14
N VAL A 30 13.86 -3.60 -1.76
CA VAL A 30 13.28 -2.39 -2.36
C VAL A 30 14.19 -1.19 -2.13
N ALA A 31 14.77 -1.03 -0.93
CA ALA A 31 15.73 0.03 -0.64
C ALA A 31 16.93 -0.04 -1.59
N ARG A 32 17.53 -1.23 -1.76
CA ARG A 32 18.67 -1.46 -2.67
C ARG A 32 18.33 -1.24 -4.14
N ARG A 33 17.08 -1.46 -4.54
CA ARG A 33 16.59 -1.22 -5.90
C ARG A 33 16.24 0.25 -6.17
N GLY A 34 16.40 1.14 -5.19
CA GLY A 34 16.12 2.56 -5.35
C GLY A 34 14.80 3.05 -4.76
N GLY A 35 14.13 2.26 -3.91
CA GLY A 35 12.91 2.70 -3.22
C GLY A 35 13.15 3.88 -2.26
N GLU A 36 14.39 4.05 -1.79
CA GLU A 36 14.81 5.23 -1.03
C GLU A 36 15.07 6.45 -1.91
N GLN A 37 15.27 6.29 -3.22
CA GLN A 37 15.50 7.39 -4.15
C GLN A 37 14.19 8.12 -4.43
N THR A 38 13.79 8.96 -3.48
CA THR A 38 12.88 10.05 -3.73
C THR A 38 13.74 11.30 -3.87
N GLY A 39 13.72 11.91 -5.05
CA GLY A 39 14.57 13.05 -5.40
C GLY A 39 14.71 14.11 -4.31
N CYS A 40 15.89 14.73 -4.28
CA CYS A 40 16.38 15.72 -3.32
C CYS A 40 15.26 16.59 -2.69
N GLY A 41 14.88 16.27 -1.45
CA GLY A 41 13.93 17.02 -0.65
C GLY A 41 13.07 16.15 0.27
N ARG A 42 12.52 16.74 1.34
CA ARG A 42 11.58 16.09 2.27
C ARG A 42 10.23 15.88 1.60
N ARG A 43 10.16 14.94 0.66
CA ARG A 43 8.99 14.82 -0.23
C ARG A 43 8.27 13.49 -0.18
N TRP A 44 8.45 12.67 0.85
CA TRP A 44 7.46 11.71 1.36
C TRP A 44 7.74 11.45 2.84
N GLY A 45 7.02 12.10 3.76
CA GLY A 45 7.23 11.91 5.21
C GLY A 45 6.91 10.50 5.75
N VAL A 46 6.79 9.52 4.87
CA VAL A 46 6.35 8.15 5.13
C VAL A 46 7.57 7.22 5.04
N PRO A 47 7.87 6.43 6.08
CA PRO A 47 8.96 5.46 6.08
C PRO A 47 8.90 4.53 4.87
N LEU A 48 10.04 4.04 4.36
CA LEU A 48 10.05 3.08 3.26
C LEU A 48 9.21 1.82 3.59
N ALA A 49 9.27 1.35 4.83
CA ALA A 49 8.46 0.23 5.28
C ALA A 49 6.95 0.49 5.12
N ASP A 50 6.49 1.67 5.49
CA ASP A 50 5.09 2.08 5.36
C ASP A 50 4.69 2.25 3.89
N ARG A 51 5.60 2.76 3.04
CA ARG A 51 5.38 2.84 1.60
C ARG A 51 5.25 1.47 0.95
N VAL A 52 6.06 0.50 1.36
CA VAL A 52 5.98 -0.89 0.89
C VAL A 52 4.70 -1.57 1.37
N LEU A 53 4.33 -1.36 2.65
CA LEU A 53 3.08 -1.87 3.20
C LEU A 53 1.87 -1.29 2.47
N LEU A 54 1.92 0.01 2.11
CA LEU A 54 0.89 0.67 1.32
C LEU A 54 0.68 0.01 -0.04
N VAL A 55 1.77 -0.27 -0.77
CA VAL A 55 1.66 -0.96 -2.06
C VAL A 55 1.06 -2.36 -1.87
N ALA A 56 1.50 -3.10 -0.84
CA ALA A 56 0.94 -4.42 -0.56
C ALA A 56 -0.57 -4.35 -0.24
N VAL A 57 -1.02 -3.38 0.56
CA VAL A 57 -2.45 -3.14 0.83
C VAL A 57 -3.20 -2.81 -0.46
N CYS A 58 -2.69 -1.87 -1.25
CA CYS A 58 -3.30 -1.45 -2.51
C CYS A 58 -3.42 -2.57 -3.54
N TYR A 59 -2.53 -3.56 -3.51
CA TYR A 59 -2.52 -4.70 -4.44
C TYR A 59 -3.28 -5.93 -3.92
N ARG A 60 -3.32 -6.13 -2.61
CA ARG A 60 -3.96 -7.31 -2.00
C ARG A 60 -5.43 -7.08 -1.65
N THR A 61 -5.84 -5.82 -1.50
CA THR A 61 -7.21 -5.45 -1.14
C THR A 61 -7.87 -4.68 -2.27
N ASP A 62 -9.17 -4.87 -2.48
CA ASP A 62 -9.99 -4.10 -3.43
C ASP A 62 -10.29 -2.66 -2.94
N LEU A 63 -9.44 -2.12 -2.06
CA LEU A 63 -9.59 -0.77 -1.53
C LEU A 63 -9.20 0.26 -2.59
N THR A 64 -10.00 1.31 -2.69
CA THR A 64 -9.67 2.46 -3.53
C THR A 64 -8.41 3.15 -3.01
N LEU A 65 -7.59 3.72 -3.90
CA LEU A 65 -6.39 4.48 -3.52
C LEU A 65 -6.68 5.59 -2.49
N ARG A 66 -7.92 6.09 -2.45
CA ARG A 66 -8.39 7.07 -1.46
C ARG A 66 -8.58 6.46 -0.07
N GLN A 67 -9.14 5.26 0.04
CA GLN A 67 -9.25 4.53 1.30
C GLN A 67 -7.87 4.14 1.82
N VAL A 68 -7.00 3.66 0.94
CA VAL A 68 -5.60 3.38 1.27
C VAL A 68 -4.91 4.64 1.81
N ALA A 69 -5.01 5.77 1.10
CA ALA A 69 -4.44 7.05 1.55
C ALA A 69 -4.92 7.46 2.95
N LEU A 70 -6.21 7.27 3.26
CA LEU A 70 -6.78 7.54 4.58
C LEU A 70 -6.17 6.65 5.68
N LEU A 71 -6.01 5.35 5.41
CA LEU A 71 -5.43 4.41 6.37
C LEU A 71 -3.97 4.74 6.74
N PHE A 72 -3.22 5.24 5.76
CA PHE A 72 -1.83 5.67 5.93
C PHE A 72 -1.69 7.14 6.35
N GLY A 73 -2.80 7.87 6.53
CA GLY A 73 -2.79 9.27 6.95
C GLY A 73 -2.12 10.22 5.95
N ILE A 74 -2.10 9.86 4.67
CA ILE A 74 -1.44 10.61 3.59
C ILE A 74 -2.45 11.08 2.55
N SER A 75 -2.05 12.02 1.68
CA SER A 75 -2.93 12.44 0.59
C SER A 75 -3.07 11.35 -0.48
N LYS A 76 -4.20 11.33 -1.20
CA LYS A 76 -4.41 10.44 -2.36
C LYS A 76 -3.30 10.59 -3.40
N SER A 77 -2.86 11.81 -3.66
CA SER A 77 -1.76 12.07 -4.60
C SER A 77 -0.43 11.51 -4.10
N ALA A 78 -0.16 11.55 -2.80
CA ALA A 78 1.03 10.92 -2.23
C ALA A 78 1.00 9.40 -2.33
N ALA A 79 -0.15 8.78 -2.02
CA ALA A 79 -0.34 7.34 -2.21
C ALA A 79 -0.11 6.93 -3.68
N GLY A 80 -0.63 7.72 -4.63
CA GLY A 80 -0.43 7.49 -6.06
C GLY A 80 1.03 7.47 -6.48
N ARG A 81 1.82 8.47 -6.05
CA ARG A 81 3.26 8.52 -6.38
C ARG A 81 4.05 7.39 -5.71
N VAL A 82 3.66 6.95 -4.51
CA VAL A 82 4.26 5.78 -3.84
C VAL A 82 4.04 4.51 -4.67
N VAL A 83 2.79 4.28 -5.11
CA VAL A 83 2.46 3.12 -5.95
C VAL A 83 3.19 3.18 -7.29
N GLU A 84 3.21 4.33 -7.96
CA GLU A 84 3.90 4.54 -9.23
C GLU A 84 5.41 4.27 -9.12
N HIS A 85 6.05 4.72 -8.04
CA HIS A 85 7.49 4.55 -7.81
C HIS A 85 7.88 3.13 -7.40
N LEU A 86 7.09 2.50 -6.52
CA LEU A 86 7.45 1.20 -5.92
C LEU A 86 6.88 -0.01 -6.64
N ALA A 87 5.76 0.11 -7.37
CA ALA A 87 5.18 -1.02 -8.10
C ALA A 87 6.17 -1.66 -9.09
N PRO A 88 6.95 -0.90 -9.88
CA PRO A 88 7.98 -1.47 -10.75
C PRO A 88 9.10 -2.18 -9.97
N LEU A 89 9.51 -1.61 -8.82
CA LEU A 89 10.60 -2.17 -8.00
C LEU A 89 10.21 -3.49 -7.32
N LEU A 90 8.93 -3.63 -7.00
CA LEU A 90 8.34 -4.84 -6.45
C LEU A 90 8.02 -5.88 -7.52
N ALA A 91 8.19 -5.55 -8.81
CA ALA A 91 7.76 -6.39 -9.95
C ALA A 91 6.30 -6.85 -9.81
N LEU A 92 5.49 -6.06 -9.11
CA LEU A 92 4.06 -6.31 -8.98
C LEU A 92 3.44 -5.77 -10.27
N ALA A 93 3.26 -6.65 -11.25
CA ALA A 93 2.35 -6.34 -12.33
C ALA A 93 0.99 -6.00 -11.68
N PRO A 94 0.40 -4.82 -11.94
CA PRO A 94 -0.97 -4.55 -11.52
C PRO A 94 -1.82 -5.70 -11.99
N VAL A 95 -2.45 -6.45 -11.08
CA VAL A 95 -3.58 -7.30 -11.44
C VAL A 95 -4.64 -6.29 -11.85
N THR A 96 -4.61 -5.91 -13.12
CA THR A 96 -5.49 -4.91 -13.71
C THR A 96 -6.84 -5.60 -13.85
N ARG A 97 -7.56 -5.74 -12.74
CA ARG A 97 -9.01 -5.88 -12.81
C ARG A 97 -9.51 -4.52 -13.23
N LYS A 98 -9.67 -4.35 -14.55
CA LYS A 98 -10.50 -3.28 -15.10
C LYS A 98 -11.88 -3.50 -14.49
N HIS A 99 -12.16 -2.84 -13.38
CA HIS A 99 -13.52 -2.74 -12.89
C HIS A 99 -14.27 -1.92 -13.93
N GLY A 100 -15.04 -2.64 -14.76
CA GLY A 100 -16.00 -2.01 -15.65
C GLY A 100 -17.01 -1.23 -14.81
N PRO A 101 -17.63 -0.19 -15.38
CA PRO A 101 -18.53 0.71 -14.66
C PRO A 101 -19.73 0.02 -13.97
N ASP A 102 -19.97 -1.27 -14.24
CA ASP A 102 -21.07 -2.09 -13.71
C ASP A 102 -20.67 -3.09 -12.62
N THR A 103 -19.43 -3.07 -12.09
CA THR A 103 -19.06 -4.04 -11.04
C THR A 103 -19.40 -3.52 -9.65
N VAL A 104 -20.56 -3.92 -9.13
CA VAL A 104 -20.90 -3.76 -7.71
C VAL A 104 -20.02 -4.69 -6.89
N LEU A 105 -18.97 -4.13 -6.29
CA LEU A 105 -18.16 -4.78 -5.26
C LEU A 105 -18.95 -4.77 -3.95
N ILE A 106 -19.62 -5.88 -3.66
CA ILE A 106 -20.15 -6.16 -2.32
C ILE A 106 -18.94 -6.43 -1.42
N VAL A 107 -18.66 -5.49 -0.53
CA VAL A 107 -17.69 -5.65 0.56
C VAL A 107 -18.49 -6.13 1.77
N ASP A 108 -18.20 -7.35 2.20
CA ASP A 108 -18.83 -7.99 3.36
C ASP A 108 -18.69 -7.10 4.61
N GLY A 109 -19.82 -6.89 5.32
CA GLY A 109 -19.81 -6.32 6.67
C GLY A 109 -20.55 -4.99 6.94
N ALA A 110 -21.67 -4.71 6.28
CA ALA A 110 -22.70 -3.84 6.88
C ALA A 110 -24.10 -4.19 6.33
N LEU A 111 -24.83 -5.03 7.05
CA LEU A 111 -26.26 -5.21 6.84
C LEU A 111 -26.98 -3.89 7.15
N GLY A 112 -27.41 -3.19 6.11
CA GLY A 112 -28.32 -2.05 6.18
C GLY A 112 -29.31 -2.17 5.02
N ALA A 113 -30.58 -2.36 5.38
CA ALA A 113 -31.68 -2.78 4.52
C ALA A 113 -31.87 -1.97 3.22
N VAL A 114 -32.29 -2.67 2.18
CA VAL A 114 -33.28 -2.20 1.19
C VAL A 114 -34.43 -3.18 1.14
#